data_AF-A0A1H5VI13-F1
#
_entry.id   AF-A0A1H5VI13-F1
#
_cell.length_a   1.000
_cell.length_b   1.000
_cell.length_c   1.000
_cell.angle_alpha   90.00
_cell.angle_beta   90.00
_cell.angle_gamma   90.00
#
_symmetry.space_group_name_H-M   'P 1'
#
loop_
_entity.id
_entity.type
_entity.pdbx_description
1 polymer ?
#
loop_
_entity_poly.entity_id
_entity_poly.type
_entity_poly.pdbx_seq_one_letter_code
_entity_poly.pdbx_strand_id
1 'polypeptide(L)'
;MTSKNRHPAYSEYTIKWASLDWEANEAYALRRRVFCDEQSLFEQDDRDLTDQSAQLLVALGGHGGWHEQVVGTVRIHEEEPGIWYGSRLAVDPAFRTQGYLGATLIKLAVSSAHALGCRCFLARVQSQNETLFRRLHWARIGEESVRDLPHVIMQADLSHYPPCHTPFGGFVLRARNRRSTAEIAPGLLELTRALETEA
;
A
#
# COMPACT_ATOMS: atom_id res chain seq x y z
N MET A 1 16.13 11.53 25.81
CA MET A 1 14.77 11.96 25.39
C MET A 1 14.65 11.74 23.88
N THR A 2 14.20 10.55 23.48
CA THR A 2 14.02 10.20 22.07
C THR A 2 12.79 10.93 21.54
N SER A 3 13.03 11.87 20.61
CA SER A 3 11.99 12.48 19.79
C SER A 3 11.20 11.36 19.11
N LYS A 4 9.92 11.20 19.46
CA LYS A 4 8.99 10.40 18.67
C LYS A 4 8.94 11.07 17.30
N ASN A 5 9.57 10.47 16.29
CA ASN A 5 9.43 10.87 14.90
C ASN A 5 7.95 10.83 14.54
N ARG A 6 7.28 11.98 14.66
CA ARG A 6 5.96 12.22 14.10
C ARG A 6 6.19 12.35 12.60
N HIS A 7 6.02 11.25 11.89
CA HIS A 7 5.95 11.30 10.43
C HIS A 7 4.81 12.23 10.00
N PRO A 8 4.97 12.95 8.87
CA PRO A 8 3.95 13.89 8.43
C PRO A 8 2.63 13.14 8.23
N ALA A 9 1.60 13.60 8.94
CA ALA A 9 0.25 13.15 8.70
C ALA A 9 -0.22 13.79 7.40
N TYR A 10 0.00 13.10 6.29
CA TYR A 10 -0.57 13.48 5.00
C TYR A 10 -2.09 13.60 5.11
N SER A 11 -2.69 14.55 4.39
CA SER A 11 -4.16 14.69 4.40
C SER A 11 -4.84 13.64 3.51
N GLU A 12 -4.09 13.09 2.56
CA GLU A 12 -4.57 12.10 1.60
C GLU A 12 -3.43 11.22 1.08
N TYR A 13 -3.84 10.11 0.47
CA TYR A 13 -2.97 9.17 -0.21
C TYR A 13 -3.52 8.85 -1.59
N THR A 14 -2.68 8.86 -2.62
CA THR A 14 -3.05 8.45 -3.99
C THR A 14 -2.41 7.11 -4.31
N ILE A 15 -3.20 6.09 -4.64
CA ILE A 15 -2.73 4.76 -5.02
C ILE A 15 -2.91 4.61 -6.52
N LYS A 16 -1.82 4.52 -7.28
CA LYS A 16 -1.82 4.51 -8.75
C LYS A 16 -0.68 3.65 -9.30
N TRP A 17 -0.73 3.36 -10.59
CA TRP A 17 0.46 2.94 -11.32
C TRP A 17 1.50 4.07 -11.32
N ALA A 18 2.75 3.71 -11.07
CA ALA A 18 3.86 4.64 -11.22
C ALA A 18 3.98 5.06 -12.70
N SER A 19 4.14 6.36 -12.90
CA SER A 19 4.15 7.05 -14.19
C SER A 19 5.29 8.04 -14.33
N LEU A 20 5.94 8.40 -13.20
CA LEU A 20 7.03 9.36 -13.15
C LEU A 20 8.27 8.71 -12.55
N ASP A 21 9.45 9.13 -13.03
CA ASP A 21 10.73 8.54 -12.60
C ASP A 21 10.97 8.67 -11.09
N TRP A 22 10.54 9.78 -10.47
CA TRP A 22 10.69 9.97 -9.03
C TRP A 22 9.83 8.97 -8.23
N GLU A 23 8.63 8.63 -8.71
CA GLU A 23 7.74 7.63 -8.09
C GLU A 23 8.42 6.26 -8.14
N ALA A 24 9.00 5.90 -9.29
CA ALA A 24 9.72 4.64 -9.45
C ALA A 24 10.98 4.59 -8.57
N ASN A 25 11.80 5.63 -8.60
CA ASN A 25 13.04 5.71 -7.83
C ASN A 25 12.78 5.60 -6.32
N GLU A 26 11.77 6.30 -5.81
CA GLU A 26 11.40 6.19 -4.39
C GLU A 26 10.78 4.84 -4.03
N ALA A 27 9.99 4.22 -4.93
CA ALA A 27 9.47 2.88 -4.74
C ALA A 27 10.60 1.85 -4.58
N TYR A 28 11.63 1.91 -5.42
CA TYR A 28 12.81 1.05 -5.30
C TYR A 28 13.58 1.33 -4.00
N ALA A 29 13.76 2.59 -3.63
CA ALA A 29 14.40 2.94 -2.37
C ALA A 29 13.60 2.41 -1.16
N LEU A 30 12.28 2.47 -1.21
CA LEU A 30 11.39 1.92 -0.17
C LEU A 30 11.50 0.40 -0.08
N ARG A 31 11.49 -0.31 -1.23
CA ARG A 31 11.68 -1.76 -1.27
C ARG A 31 13.00 -2.18 -0.66
N ARG A 32 14.10 -1.51 -0.99
CA ARG A 32 15.41 -1.76 -0.38
C ARG A 32 15.39 -1.59 1.14
N ARG A 33 14.81 -0.50 1.65
CA ARG A 33 14.68 -0.29 3.11
C ARG A 33 13.88 -1.39 3.80
N VAL A 34 12.76 -1.81 3.21
CA VAL A 34 11.88 -2.82 3.82
C VAL A 34 12.44 -4.24 3.69
N PHE A 35 12.94 -4.62 2.52
CA PHE A 35 13.34 -6.00 2.26
C PHE A 35 14.80 -6.30 2.59
N CYS A 36 15.72 -5.33 2.42
CA CYS A 36 17.11 -5.50 2.79
C CYS A 36 17.33 -5.06 4.24
N ASP A 37 17.06 -3.79 4.55
CA ASP A 37 17.49 -3.21 5.84
C ASP A 37 16.64 -3.72 7.01
N GLU A 38 15.33 -3.86 6.83
CA GLU A 38 14.41 -4.27 7.91
C GLU A 38 14.20 -5.78 7.99
N GLN A 39 13.88 -6.45 6.88
CA GLN A 39 13.56 -7.88 6.88
C GLN A 39 14.76 -8.78 6.61
N SER A 40 15.90 -8.22 6.17
CA SER A 40 17.10 -8.97 5.81
C SER A 40 16.85 -10.14 4.84
N LEU A 41 15.86 -9.98 3.95
CA LEU A 41 15.54 -10.97 2.90
C LEU A 41 16.56 -10.95 1.76
N PHE A 42 17.17 -9.79 1.53
CA PHE A 42 18.17 -9.54 0.50
C PHE A 42 19.35 -8.82 1.13
N GLU A 43 20.56 -9.07 0.63
CA GLU A 43 21.78 -8.51 1.22
C GLU A 43 21.94 -7.02 0.91
N GLN A 44 21.81 -6.62 -0.35
CA GLN A 44 22.12 -5.26 -0.80
C GLN A 44 21.01 -4.64 -1.67
N ASP A 45 20.39 -5.43 -2.54
CA ASP A 45 19.33 -5.00 -3.44
C ASP A 45 18.29 -6.11 -3.61
N ASP A 46 17.01 -5.74 -3.64
CA ASP A 46 15.88 -6.67 -3.85
C ASP A 46 15.46 -6.77 -5.33
N ARG A 47 16.06 -5.95 -6.20
CA ARG A 47 15.81 -5.93 -7.64
C ARG A 47 16.16 -7.26 -8.31
N ASP A 48 15.38 -7.63 -9.31
CA ASP A 48 15.60 -8.80 -10.15
C ASP A 48 15.24 -8.53 -11.62
N LEU A 49 15.41 -9.54 -12.49
CA LEU A 49 15.13 -9.40 -13.94
C LEU A 49 13.68 -9.01 -14.24
N THR A 50 12.74 -9.37 -13.37
CA THR A 50 11.31 -9.05 -13.52
C THR A 50 11.08 -7.55 -13.45
N ASP A 51 11.92 -6.79 -12.75
CA ASP A 51 11.79 -5.32 -12.66
C ASP A 51 11.91 -4.62 -14.02
N GLN A 52 12.45 -5.28 -15.05
CA GLN A 52 12.58 -4.72 -16.39
C GLN A 52 11.24 -4.66 -17.14
N SER A 53 10.29 -5.54 -16.80
CA SER A 53 8.97 -5.64 -17.44
C SER A 53 7.80 -5.50 -16.48
N ALA A 54 8.04 -5.51 -15.17
CA ALA A 54 7.01 -5.32 -14.16
C ALA A 54 6.49 -3.88 -14.11
N GLN A 55 5.19 -3.75 -13.88
CA GLN A 55 4.56 -2.47 -13.60
C GLN A 55 4.60 -2.18 -12.10
N LEU A 56 5.22 -1.05 -11.73
CA LEU A 56 5.18 -0.55 -10.36
C LEU A 56 3.87 0.17 -10.05
N LEU A 57 3.39 -0.04 -8.84
CA LEU A 57 2.29 0.69 -8.23
C LEU A 57 2.82 1.38 -6.99
N VAL A 58 2.31 2.57 -6.71
CA VAL A 58 2.74 3.42 -5.61
C VAL A 58 1.55 3.92 -4.82
N ALA A 59 1.74 4.03 -3.50
CA ALA A 59 0.91 4.81 -2.61
C ALA A 59 1.67 6.10 -2.28
N LEU A 60 1.17 7.22 -2.77
CA LEU A 60 1.77 8.54 -2.63
C LEU A 60 1.10 9.28 -1.47
N GLY A 61 1.89 9.68 -0.48
CA GLY A 61 1.45 10.64 0.54
C GLY A 61 1.48 12.06 -0.01
N GLY A 62 0.45 12.84 0.28
CA GLY A 62 0.38 14.21 -0.19
C GLY A 62 -0.63 15.11 0.53
N HIS A 63 -0.61 16.37 0.12
CA HIS A 63 -1.48 17.43 0.63
C HIS A 63 -2.24 18.09 -0.51
N GLY A 64 -3.54 17.80 -0.63
CA GLY A 64 -4.43 18.44 -1.62
C GLY A 64 -3.94 18.28 -3.07
N GLY A 65 -3.58 17.06 -3.46
CA GLY A 65 -3.08 16.69 -4.79
C GLY A 65 -1.57 16.81 -4.95
N TRP A 66 -0.88 17.46 -4.02
CA TRP A 66 0.58 17.62 -4.05
C TRP A 66 1.24 16.38 -3.42
N HIS A 67 1.73 15.48 -4.27
CA HIS A 67 2.44 14.27 -3.85
C HIS A 67 3.86 14.62 -3.40
N GLU A 68 4.27 14.12 -2.24
CA GLU A 68 5.59 14.41 -1.67
C GLU A 68 6.46 13.16 -1.47
N GLN A 69 5.84 12.01 -1.19
CA GLN A 69 6.57 10.80 -0.84
C GLN A 69 5.83 9.53 -1.28
N VAL A 70 6.58 8.54 -1.78
CA VAL A 70 6.10 7.17 -1.87
C VAL A 70 6.13 6.52 -0.48
N VAL A 71 4.96 6.23 0.07
CA VAL A 71 4.79 5.60 1.39
C VAL A 71 4.47 4.10 1.31
N GLY A 72 4.20 3.60 0.11
CA GLY A 72 3.96 2.19 -0.15
C GLY A 72 4.12 1.85 -1.62
N THR A 73 4.43 0.60 -1.92
CA THR A 73 4.59 0.12 -3.30
C THR A 73 4.31 -1.36 -3.42
N VAL A 74 3.94 -1.79 -4.62
CA VAL A 74 3.86 -3.19 -5.06
C VAL A 74 4.17 -3.22 -6.56
N ARG A 75 4.65 -4.34 -7.08
CA ARG A 75 4.77 -4.53 -8.53
C ARG A 75 3.88 -5.67 -9.01
N ILE A 76 3.41 -5.56 -10.25
CA ILE A 76 2.71 -6.64 -10.96
C ILE A 76 3.44 -6.98 -12.25
N HIS A 77 3.39 -8.24 -12.66
CA HIS A 77 3.88 -8.69 -13.96
C HIS A 77 3.00 -9.84 -14.47
N GLU A 78 2.95 -10.00 -15.78
CA GLU A 78 2.38 -11.16 -16.44
C GLU A 78 3.50 -12.18 -16.69
N GLU A 79 3.41 -13.35 -16.07
CA GLU A 79 4.40 -14.43 -16.25
C GLU A 79 4.09 -15.22 -17.53
N GLU A 80 2.80 -15.50 -17.74
CA GLU A 80 2.26 -16.15 -18.92
C GLU A 80 0.94 -15.46 -19.30
N PRO A 81 0.47 -15.54 -20.56
CA PRO A 81 -0.77 -14.90 -20.98
C PRO A 81 -1.97 -15.22 -20.07
N GLY A 82 -2.45 -14.20 -19.36
CA GLY A 82 -3.54 -14.26 -18.39
C GLY A 82 -3.16 -14.76 -16.99
N ILE A 83 -1.89 -15.05 -16.71
CA ILE A 83 -1.36 -15.42 -15.38
C ILE A 83 -0.47 -14.29 -14.86
N TRP A 84 -0.97 -13.60 -13.84
CA TRP A 84 -0.35 -12.42 -13.28
C TRP A 84 0.12 -12.66 -11.85
N TYR A 85 1.20 -11.98 -11.47
CA TYR A 85 1.76 -12.05 -10.13
C TYR A 85 1.88 -10.67 -9.49
N GLY A 86 1.40 -10.56 -8.26
CA GLY A 86 1.72 -9.46 -7.36
C GLY A 86 2.93 -9.81 -6.51
N SER A 87 3.92 -8.91 -6.43
CA SER A 87 5.12 -9.13 -5.63
C SER A 87 5.70 -7.84 -5.06
N ARG A 88 6.65 -7.97 -4.12
CA ARG A 88 7.39 -6.84 -3.53
C ARG A 88 6.49 -5.77 -2.89
N LEU A 89 5.41 -6.20 -2.24
CA LEU A 89 4.55 -5.32 -1.46
C LEU A 89 5.32 -4.78 -0.25
N ALA A 90 5.58 -3.48 -0.23
CA ALA A 90 6.26 -2.79 0.85
C ALA A 90 5.44 -1.57 1.28
N VAL A 91 5.28 -1.37 2.58
CA VAL A 91 4.71 -0.15 3.17
C VAL A 91 5.70 0.35 4.21
N ASP A 92 6.00 1.64 4.12
CA ASP A 92 6.92 2.30 5.04
C ASP A 92 6.43 2.12 6.49
N PRO A 93 7.29 1.70 7.44
CA PRO A 93 6.90 1.42 8.82
C PRO A 93 6.08 2.52 9.49
N ALA A 94 6.39 3.78 9.17
CA ALA A 94 5.68 4.95 9.66
C ALA A 94 4.18 4.94 9.33
N PHE A 95 3.83 4.33 8.19
CA PHE A 95 2.50 4.36 7.61
C PHE A 95 1.74 3.03 7.77
N ARG A 96 2.36 2.01 8.37
CA ARG A 96 1.70 0.69 8.58
C ARG A 96 0.49 0.72 9.50
N THR A 97 0.40 1.71 10.38
CA THR A 97 -0.81 1.93 11.19
C THR A 97 -2.01 2.34 10.33
N GLN A 98 -1.78 2.80 9.10
CA GLN A 98 -2.78 2.92 8.04
C GLN A 98 -2.85 1.62 7.23
N GLY A 99 -3.27 0.52 7.87
CA GLY A 99 -3.31 -0.81 7.26
C GLY A 99 -4.15 -0.91 5.96
N TYR A 100 -4.98 0.09 5.68
CA TYR A 100 -5.72 0.21 4.42
C TYR A 100 -4.82 0.52 3.21
N LEU A 101 -3.61 1.07 3.39
CA LEU A 101 -2.71 1.40 2.27
C LEU A 101 -2.26 0.13 1.53
N GLY A 102 -1.75 -0.86 2.26
CA GLY A 102 -1.36 -2.15 1.68
C GLY A 102 -2.55 -2.87 1.04
N ALA A 103 -3.71 -2.88 1.69
CA ALA A 103 -4.93 -3.47 1.13
C ALA A 103 -5.38 -2.76 -0.16
N THR A 104 -5.22 -1.43 -0.25
CA THR A 104 -5.59 -0.67 -1.45
C THR A 104 -4.59 -0.86 -2.59
N LEU A 105 -3.30 -1.01 -2.29
CA LEU A 105 -2.29 -1.42 -3.27
C LEU A 105 -2.62 -2.79 -3.86
N ILE A 106 -2.95 -3.78 -3.01
CA ILE A 106 -3.40 -5.11 -3.45
C ILE A 106 -4.65 -4.99 -4.32
N LYS A 107 -5.64 -4.19 -3.89
CA LYS A 107 -6.86 -3.96 -4.67
C LYS A 107 -6.55 -3.40 -6.05
N LEU A 108 -5.73 -2.35 -6.16
CA LEU A 108 -5.38 -1.78 -7.45
C LEU A 108 -4.61 -2.78 -8.31
N ALA A 109 -3.64 -3.50 -7.74
CA ALA A 109 -2.85 -4.51 -8.43
C ALA A 109 -3.73 -5.56 -9.13
N VAL A 110 -4.64 -6.20 -8.38
CA VAL A 110 -5.53 -7.22 -8.93
C VAL A 110 -6.52 -6.60 -9.93
N SER A 111 -7.13 -5.46 -9.59
CA SER A 111 -8.13 -4.81 -10.43
C SER A 111 -7.55 -4.34 -11.77
N SER A 112 -6.32 -3.81 -11.78
CA SER A 112 -5.65 -3.36 -13.00
C SER A 112 -5.21 -4.54 -13.87
N ALA A 113 -4.71 -5.62 -13.27
CA ALA A 113 -4.40 -6.83 -14.04
C ALA A 113 -5.67 -7.46 -14.62
N HIS A 114 -6.77 -7.47 -13.86
CA HIS A 114 -8.07 -7.96 -14.33
C HIS A 114 -8.56 -7.18 -15.55
N ALA A 115 -8.37 -5.85 -15.56
CA ALA A 115 -8.66 -5.01 -16.73
C ALA A 115 -7.79 -5.31 -17.96
N LEU A 116 -6.63 -5.94 -17.78
CA LEU A 116 -5.71 -6.35 -18.84
C LEU A 116 -5.93 -7.80 -19.30
N GLY A 117 -6.99 -8.47 -18.83
CA GLY A 117 -7.30 -9.85 -19.23
C GLY A 117 -6.70 -10.92 -18.33
N CYS A 118 -6.25 -10.56 -17.12
CA CYS A 118 -5.84 -11.53 -16.11
C CYS A 118 -6.96 -12.54 -15.82
N ARG A 119 -6.63 -13.83 -15.90
CA ARG A 119 -7.50 -14.97 -15.56
C ARG A 119 -7.11 -15.63 -14.25
N CYS A 120 -5.85 -15.48 -13.84
CA CYS A 120 -5.31 -15.98 -12.57
C CYS A 120 -4.33 -14.96 -12.01
N PHE A 121 -4.59 -14.47 -10.78
CA PHE A 121 -3.69 -13.54 -10.10
C PHE A 121 -3.13 -14.19 -8.83
N LEU A 122 -1.80 -14.29 -8.77
CA LEU A 122 -1.07 -15.05 -7.76
C LEU A 122 -0.13 -14.15 -6.94
N ALA A 123 0.18 -14.60 -5.72
CA ALA A 123 1.21 -14.01 -4.88
C ALA A 123 1.90 -15.07 -4.02
N ARG A 124 3.21 -14.91 -3.83
CA ARG A 124 3.99 -15.62 -2.81
C ARG A 124 3.97 -14.77 -1.54
N VAL A 125 3.30 -15.25 -0.51
CA VAL A 125 3.02 -14.51 0.72
C VAL A 125 3.75 -15.18 1.87
N GLN A 126 4.49 -14.43 2.69
CA GLN A 126 5.06 -14.97 3.93
C GLN A 126 3.94 -15.56 4.80
N SER A 127 4.12 -16.75 5.37
CA SER A 127 3.04 -17.45 6.08
C SER A 127 2.39 -16.63 7.21
N GLN A 128 3.15 -15.72 7.84
CA GLN A 128 2.62 -14.79 8.84
C GLN A 128 1.52 -13.84 8.33
N ASN A 129 1.53 -13.53 7.04
CA ASN A 129 0.59 -12.61 6.39
C ASN A 129 -0.62 -13.33 5.76
N GLU A 130 -0.69 -14.66 5.80
CA GLU A 130 -1.78 -15.44 5.19
C GLU A 130 -3.17 -15.00 5.69
N THR A 131 -3.31 -14.74 6.99
CA THR A 131 -4.60 -14.31 7.57
C THR A 131 -5.07 -12.95 7.04
N LEU A 132 -4.15 -12.04 6.75
CA LEU A 132 -4.48 -10.77 6.09
C LEU A 132 -5.02 -11.03 4.68
N PHE A 133 -4.33 -11.85 3.89
CA PHE A 133 -4.72 -12.15 2.52
C PHE A 133 -6.06 -12.90 2.43
N ARG A 134 -6.32 -13.83 3.35
CA ARG A 134 -7.64 -14.49 3.45
C ARG A 134 -8.78 -13.50 3.66
N ARG A 135 -8.58 -12.46 4.50
CA ARG A 135 -9.57 -11.38 4.69
C ARG A 135 -9.76 -10.51 3.45
N LEU A 136 -8.79 -10.51 2.55
CA LEU A 136 -8.85 -9.80 1.27
C LEU A 136 -9.41 -10.70 0.15
N HIS A 137 -10.06 -11.82 0.47
CA HIS A 137 -10.61 -12.75 -0.53
C HIS A 137 -9.55 -13.44 -1.39
N TRP A 138 -8.47 -13.87 -0.74
CA TRP A 138 -7.46 -14.75 -1.35
C TRP A 138 -7.55 -16.16 -0.79
N ALA A 139 -7.38 -17.15 -1.66
CA ALA A 139 -7.32 -18.56 -1.29
C ALA A 139 -5.87 -19.07 -1.32
N ARG A 140 -5.50 -19.88 -0.32
CA ARG A 140 -4.24 -20.64 -0.34
C ARG A 140 -4.36 -21.76 -1.37
N ILE A 141 -3.37 -21.88 -2.25
CA ILE A 141 -3.30 -22.94 -3.27
C ILE A 141 -2.04 -23.80 -3.16
N GLY A 142 -1.07 -23.40 -2.33
CA GLY A 142 0.17 -24.16 -2.14
C GLY A 142 1.08 -23.54 -1.08
N GLU A 143 2.23 -24.17 -0.90
CA GLU A 143 3.29 -23.78 0.03
C GLU A 143 4.63 -23.81 -0.68
N GLU A 144 5.54 -22.92 -0.28
CA GLU A 144 6.89 -22.84 -0.81
C GLU A 144 7.83 -22.33 0.28
N SER A 145 9.08 -22.76 0.28
CA SER A 145 10.12 -22.15 1.10
C SER A 145 10.95 -21.22 0.22
N VAL A 146 10.99 -19.94 0.57
CA VAL A 146 11.82 -18.94 -0.12
C VAL A 146 12.90 -18.50 0.84
N ARG A 147 14.17 -18.83 0.54
CA ARG A 147 15.33 -18.50 1.39
C ARG A 147 15.13 -18.93 2.85
N ASP A 148 14.72 -20.18 3.04
CA ASP A 148 14.42 -20.80 4.34
C ASP A 148 13.26 -20.18 5.15
N LEU A 149 12.56 -19.20 4.57
CA LEU A 149 11.37 -18.61 5.16
C LEU A 149 10.11 -19.25 4.58
N PRO A 150 9.16 -19.65 5.44
CA PRO A 150 7.93 -20.28 4.99
C PRO A 150 7.05 -19.26 4.26
N HIS A 151 6.67 -19.61 3.04
CA HIS A 151 5.74 -18.87 2.21
C HIS A 151 4.57 -19.76 1.81
N VAL A 152 3.45 -19.12 1.53
CA VAL A 152 2.26 -19.73 0.95
C VAL A 152 2.01 -19.10 -0.42
N ILE A 153 1.60 -19.92 -1.37
CA ILE A 153 1.13 -19.46 -2.66
C ILE A 153 -0.37 -19.20 -2.52
N MET A 154 -0.78 -17.98 -2.83
CA MET A 154 -2.17 -17.55 -2.72
C MET A 154 -2.68 -17.02 -4.06
N GLN A 155 -3.95 -17.25 -4.33
CA GLN A 155 -4.68 -16.78 -5.50
C GLN A 155 -5.78 -15.80 -5.10
N ALA A 156 -5.90 -14.67 -5.82
CA ALA A 156 -6.97 -13.71 -5.61
C ALA A 156 -8.28 -14.18 -6.26
N ASP A 157 -9.41 -13.94 -5.59
CA ASP A 157 -10.73 -14.07 -6.21
C ASP A 157 -11.00 -12.85 -7.10
N LEU A 158 -10.86 -13.02 -8.42
CA LEU A 158 -11.07 -11.94 -9.38
C LEU A 158 -12.50 -11.37 -9.37
N SER A 159 -13.50 -12.12 -8.90
CA SER A 159 -14.88 -11.61 -8.80
C SER A 159 -15.04 -10.55 -7.71
N HIS A 160 -14.18 -10.60 -6.67
CA HIS A 160 -14.12 -9.60 -5.62
C HIS A 160 -13.44 -8.29 -6.07
N TYR A 161 -12.60 -8.36 -7.11
CA TYR A 161 -11.78 -7.26 -7.60
C TYR A 161 -12.24 -6.82 -8.99
N PRO A 162 -13.25 -5.94 -9.11
CA PRO A 162 -13.74 -5.48 -10.40
C PRO A 162 -12.62 -4.78 -11.21
N PRO A 163 -12.60 -4.92 -12.54
CA PRO A 163 -11.59 -4.31 -13.40
C PRO A 163 -11.42 -2.80 -13.18
N CYS A 164 -10.17 -2.34 -13.12
CA CYS A 164 -9.81 -0.93 -13.08
C CYS A 164 -9.11 -0.52 -14.38
N HIS A 165 -9.82 0.20 -15.26
CA HIS A 165 -9.31 0.63 -16.57
C HIS A 165 -8.54 1.97 -16.52
N THR A 166 -8.50 2.65 -15.38
CA THR A 166 -7.79 3.93 -15.20
C THR A 166 -6.71 3.86 -14.13
N PRO A 167 -5.74 2.93 -14.22
CA PRO A 167 -4.83 2.66 -13.12
C PRO A 167 -3.82 3.78 -12.84
N PHE A 168 -3.53 4.65 -13.82
CA PHE A 168 -2.70 5.84 -13.64
C PHE A 168 -3.39 6.95 -12.83
N GLY A 169 -4.72 7.05 -12.90
CA GLY A 169 -5.50 7.93 -12.02
C GLY A 169 -5.72 7.30 -10.65
N GLY A 170 -5.93 5.97 -10.63
CA GLY A 170 -5.89 5.18 -9.40
C GLY A 170 -7.01 5.51 -8.41
N PHE A 171 -6.71 5.36 -7.11
CA PHE A 171 -7.63 5.61 -6.01
C PHE A 171 -7.10 6.71 -5.08
N VAL A 172 -7.96 7.62 -4.65
CA VAL A 172 -7.62 8.64 -3.65
C VAL A 172 -8.26 8.26 -2.32
N LEU A 173 -7.44 8.18 -1.27
CA LEU A 173 -7.86 7.88 0.09
C LEU A 173 -7.62 9.09 0.97
N ARG A 174 -8.66 9.58 1.64
CA ARG A 174 -8.47 10.57 2.70
C ARG A 174 -7.77 9.92 3.88
N ALA A 175 -6.78 10.59 4.44
CA ALA A 175 -6.19 10.14 5.70
C ALA A 175 -7.29 10.16 6.77
N ARG A 176 -7.37 9.08 7.56
CA ARG A 176 -8.26 9.06 8.72
C ARG A 176 -7.72 10.04 9.75
N ASN A 177 -8.23 11.26 9.70
CA ASN A 177 -7.88 12.29 10.65
C ASN A 177 -8.39 11.86 12.04
N ARG A 178 -7.48 11.45 12.93
CA ARG A 178 -7.75 11.44 14.37
C ARG A 178 -7.77 12.88 14.88
N ARG A 179 -8.56 13.76 14.28
CA ARG A 179 -8.89 15.04 14.91
C ARG A 179 -9.86 14.69 16.02
N SER A 180 -9.43 14.83 17.26
CA SER A 180 -10.39 14.94 18.35
C SER A 180 -11.31 16.09 18.01
N THR A 181 -12.61 15.92 18.20
CA THR A 181 -13.62 16.96 18.03
C THR A 181 -13.31 18.23 18.85
N ALA A 182 -12.41 18.15 19.83
CA ALA A 182 -11.98 19.26 20.68
C ALA A 182 -11.21 20.37 19.94
N GLU A 183 -10.66 20.12 18.75
CA GLU A 183 -9.91 21.14 18.00
C GLU A 183 -10.77 21.95 17.01
N ILE A 184 -12.04 21.59 16.80
CA ILE A 184 -12.86 22.18 15.72
C ILE A 184 -13.45 23.55 16.10
N ALA A 185 -13.56 23.89 17.40
CA ALA A 185 -13.91 25.26 17.79
C ALA A 185 -13.56 25.55 19.26
N PRO A 186 -12.32 26.00 19.56
CA PRO A 186 -12.01 26.47 20.91
C PRO A 186 -12.93 27.62 21.33
N GLY A 187 -13.26 28.52 20.39
CA GLY A 187 -14.10 29.70 20.64
C GLY A 187 -15.59 29.41 20.87
N LEU A 188 -16.11 28.26 20.44
CA LEU A 188 -17.54 27.92 20.65
C LEU A 188 -17.80 27.45 22.09
N LEU A 189 -16.81 26.80 22.72
CA LEU A 189 -16.84 26.38 24.12
C LEU A 189 -16.70 27.58 25.08
N GLU A 190 -15.94 28.61 24.70
CA GLU A 190 -15.84 29.84 25.50
C GLU A 190 -17.12 30.67 25.46
N LEU A 191 -17.79 30.73 24.30
CA LEU A 191 -19.09 31.41 24.17
C LEU A 191 -20.20 30.74 25.00
N THR A 192 -20.21 29.40 25.11
CA THR A 192 -21.17 28.70 25.98
C THR A 192 -20.92 28.94 27.47
N ARG A 193 -19.67 29.13 27.91
CA ARG A 193 -19.34 29.44 29.31
C ARG A 193 -19.64 30.89 29.69
N ALA A 194 -19.45 31.84 28.77
CA ALA A 194 -19.77 33.24 29.02
C ALA A 194 -21.28 33.46 29.21
N LEU A 195 -22.12 32.73 28.47
CA LEU A 195 -23.58 32.83 28.56
C LEU A 195 -24.18 32.17 29.82
N GLU A 196 -23.49 31.21 30.43
CA GLU A 196 -23.92 30.58 31.70
C GLU A 196 -23.53 31.39 32.95
N THR A 197 -22.68 32.42 32.82
CA THR A 197 -22.22 33.23 33.96
C THR A 197 -23.02 34.54 34.12
N GLU A 198 -23.93 34.85 33.19
CA GLU A 198 -24.81 36.03 33.22
C GLU A 198 -26.30 35.70 33.53
N ALA A 199 -26.61 34.47 33.96
CA ALA A 199 -27.95 34.05 34.40
C ALA A 199 -27.98 33.74 35.90
#